data_AF-A0A940IIX3-F1
#
_entry.id   AF-A0A940IIX3-F1
#
_cell.length_a   1.000
_cell.length_b   1.000
_cell.length_c   1.000
_cell.angle_alpha   90.00
_cell.angle_beta   90.00
_cell.angle_gamma   90.00
#
_symmetry.space_group_name_H-M   'P 1'
#
loop_
_entity.id
_entity.type
_entity.pdbx_description
1 polymer ?
#
loop_
_entity_poly.entity_id
_entity_poly.type
_entity_poly.pdbx_seq_one_letter_code
_entity_poly.pdbx_strand_id
1 'polypeptide(L)'
;MSYTPIDEAKKDYDAYSPEVKESYYGKASAELLSRLEAIAVGRQAPDFTLSLTDGTTVSKDDFKGKYLLIYHWGMCPGSMQIDPEVRALYGKYNGKGLSVIGLTESIDEFRNFAEGIPEGSSSLSIGIDDLKARVTEMLNHPWKEAETGHPENQKTADTFMISGLPYFLFIGPDGTILAKDFQPAFYHAKETLQKTVGK
;
A
#
# COMPACT_ATOMS: atom_id res chain seq x y z
N MET A 1 -3.36 15.75 -3.38
CA MET A 1 -2.94 16.19 -2.03
C MET A 1 -1.47 15.85 -1.90
N SER A 2 -0.60 16.85 -1.70
CA SER A 2 0.80 16.60 -1.37
C SER A 2 0.88 16.03 0.04
N TYR A 3 1.72 15.02 0.26
CA TYR A 3 2.06 14.55 1.60
C TYR A 3 2.63 15.73 2.39
N THR A 4 1.89 16.21 3.39
CA THR A 4 2.44 17.08 4.43
C THR A 4 3.15 16.17 5.43
N PRO A 5 4.47 16.30 5.61
CA PRO A 5 5.19 15.55 6.64
C PRO A 5 4.49 15.70 7.99
N ILE A 6 4.42 14.61 8.76
CA ILE A 6 3.74 14.63 10.07
C ILE A 6 4.27 15.74 10.98
N ASP A 7 5.55 16.07 10.85
CA ASP A 7 6.20 17.16 11.59
C ASP A 7 5.64 18.54 11.27
N GLU A 8 5.27 18.79 10.00
CA GLU A 8 4.65 20.06 9.58
C GLU A 8 3.21 20.15 10.09
N ALA A 9 2.44 19.06 9.97
CA ALA A 9 1.08 19.01 10.51
C ALA A 9 1.05 19.16 12.05
N LYS A 10 2.04 18.60 12.74
CA LYS A 10 2.21 18.75 14.19
C LYS A 10 2.54 20.19 14.56
N LYS A 11 3.45 20.83 13.81
CA LYS A 11 3.80 22.24 14.01
C LYS A 11 2.59 23.16 13.86
N ASP A 12 1.76 22.94 12.85
CA ASP A 12 0.55 23.74 12.62
C ASP A 12 -0.46 23.55 13.76
N TYR A 13 -0.67 22.31 14.21
CA TYR A 13 -1.52 22.02 15.37
C TYR A 13 -0.97 22.64 16.66
N ASP A 14 0.34 22.62 16.85
CA ASP A 14 0.98 23.19 18.03
C ASP A 14 0.77 24.70 18.13
N ALA A 15 0.64 25.38 16.98
CA ALA A 15 0.32 26.80 16.87
C ALA A 15 -1.15 27.15 17.15
N TYR A 16 -2.05 26.16 17.27
CA TYR A 16 -3.45 26.41 17.63
C TYR A 16 -3.56 26.99 19.05
N SER A 17 -4.49 27.93 19.24
CA SER A 17 -4.82 28.46 20.56
C SER A 17 -5.40 27.36 21.46
N PRO A 18 -5.34 27.51 22.81
CA PRO A 18 -5.94 26.54 23.72
C PRO A 18 -7.44 26.30 23.45
N GLU A 19 -8.18 27.36 23.10
CA GLU A 19 -9.59 27.28 22.75
C GLU A 19 -9.83 26.44 21.49
N VAL A 20 -9.00 26.60 20.46
CA VAL A 20 -9.06 25.78 19.24
C VAL A 20 -8.72 24.33 19.56
N LYS A 21 -7.70 24.07 20.38
CA LYS A 21 -7.30 22.71 20.77
C LYS A 21 -8.41 21.98 21.55
N GLU A 22 -9.18 22.70 22.38
CA GLU A 22 -10.30 22.14 23.13
C GLU A 22 -11.60 21.98 22.34
N SER A 23 -11.72 22.64 21.19
CA SER A 23 -12.85 22.49 20.28
C SER A 23 -12.96 21.07 19.73
N TYR A 24 -14.13 20.73 19.18
CA TYR A 24 -14.35 19.44 18.50
C TYR A 24 -13.28 19.16 17.43
N TYR A 25 -13.01 20.13 16.54
CA TYR A 25 -12.02 19.98 15.47
C TYR A 25 -10.58 19.92 15.99
N GLY A 26 -10.28 20.61 17.10
CA GLY A 26 -8.98 20.52 17.78
C GLY A 26 -8.72 19.11 18.31
N LYS A 27 -9.70 18.50 18.99
CA LYS A 27 -9.60 17.13 19.50
C LYS A 27 -9.49 16.10 18.37
N ALA A 28 -10.29 16.25 17.32
CA ALA A 28 -10.21 15.40 16.14
C ALA A 28 -8.84 15.49 15.43
N SER A 29 -8.26 16.69 15.34
CA SER A 29 -6.92 16.89 14.79
C SER A 29 -5.85 16.22 15.65
N ALA A 30 -5.95 16.34 16.98
CA ALA A 30 -5.01 15.70 17.91
C ALA A 30 -5.02 14.17 17.78
N GLU A 31 -6.21 13.57 17.68
CA GLU A 31 -6.38 12.13 17.49
C GLU A 31 -5.79 11.68 16.14
N LEU A 32 -6.10 12.40 15.06
CA LEU A 32 -5.56 12.13 13.73
C LEU A 32 -4.02 12.20 13.72
N LEU A 33 -3.44 13.25 14.32
CA LEU A 33 -1.99 13.41 14.43
C LEU A 33 -1.35 12.28 15.24
N SER A 34 -1.97 11.86 16.34
CA SER A 34 -1.47 10.75 17.14
C SER A 34 -1.45 9.45 16.34
N ARG A 35 -2.50 9.18 15.54
CA ARG A 35 -2.56 8.00 14.67
C ARG A 35 -1.51 8.05 13.58
N LEU A 36 -1.38 9.19 12.90
CA LEU A 36 -0.37 9.39 11.85
C LEU A 36 1.06 9.30 12.39
N GLU A 37 1.32 9.80 13.60
CA GLU A 37 2.63 9.72 14.26
C GLU A 37 3.00 8.27 14.58
N ALA A 38 2.03 7.43 14.97
CA ALA A 38 2.27 6.01 15.27
C ALA A 38 2.69 5.19 14.04
N ILE A 39 2.30 5.63 12.84
CA ILE A 39 2.61 4.96 11.56
C ILE A 39 3.54 5.79 10.65
N ALA A 40 4.24 6.78 11.23
CA ALA A 40 5.16 7.61 10.48
C ALA A 40 6.37 6.80 9.97
N VAL A 41 6.97 7.24 8.87
CA VAL A 41 8.23 6.68 8.37
C VAL A 41 9.29 6.76 9.47
N GLY A 42 10.05 5.67 9.67
CA GLY A 42 11.03 5.52 10.75
C GLY A 42 10.45 4.94 12.05
N ARG A 43 9.12 4.80 12.18
CA ARG A 43 8.50 4.10 13.31
C ARG A 43 8.43 2.59 13.07
N GLN A 44 8.34 1.84 14.16
CA GLN A 44 8.02 0.42 14.11
C GLN A 44 6.59 0.23 13.64
N ALA A 45 6.38 -0.62 12.64
CA ALA A 45 5.05 -0.94 12.15
C ALA A 45 4.21 -1.54 13.29
N PRO A 46 2.96 -1.07 13.54
CA PRO A 46 2.03 -1.76 14.43
C PRO A 46 1.85 -3.23 14.04
N ASP A 47 1.52 -4.07 15.02
CA ASP A 47 1.23 -5.48 14.74
C ASP A 47 -0.02 -5.59 13.86
N PHE A 48 0.02 -6.51 12.91
CA PHE A 48 -1.08 -6.76 11.99
C PHE A 48 -1.23 -8.23 11.66
N THR A 49 -2.40 -8.56 11.12
CA THR A 49 -2.73 -9.88 10.62
C THR A 49 -3.60 -9.69 9.39
N LEU A 50 -3.25 -10.40 8.31
CA LEU A 50 -4.00 -10.40 7.06
C LEU A 50 -4.49 -11.81 6.75
N SER A 51 -5.78 -11.94 6.53
CA SER A 51 -6.37 -13.12 5.91
C SER A 51 -6.21 -13.03 4.41
N LEU A 52 -5.66 -14.09 3.83
CA LEU A 52 -5.30 -14.16 2.43
C LEU A 52 -6.38 -14.90 1.63
N THR A 53 -6.42 -14.65 0.33
CA THR A 53 -7.40 -15.26 -0.57
C THR A 53 -7.15 -16.75 -0.82
N ASP A 54 -5.98 -17.27 -0.44
CA ASP A 54 -5.67 -18.72 -0.43
C ASP A 54 -6.18 -19.43 0.83
N GLY A 55 -6.86 -18.72 1.73
CA GLY A 55 -7.38 -19.22 3.01
C GLY A 55 -6.34 -19.28 4.13
N THR A 56 -5.08 -18.88 3.86
CA THR A 56 -4.05 -18.76 4.88
C THR A 56 -4.06 -17.38 5.54
N THR A 57 -3.32 -17.24 6.63
CA THR A 57 -3.16 -15.98 7.35
C THR A 57 -1.69 -15.66 7.46
N VAL A 58 -1.33 -14.38 7.36
CA VAL A 58 0.02 -13.88 7.64
C VAL A 58 -0.04 -12.76 8.67
N SER A 59 1.03 -12.62 9.42
CA SER A 59 1.23 -11.62 10.45
C SER A 59 2.52 -10.83 10.19
N LYS A 60 2.70 -9.72 10.90
CA LYS A 60 3.96 -8.96 10.87
C LYS A 60 5.20 -9.85 11.10
N ASP A 61 5.08 -10.82 12.00
CA ASP A 61 6.19 -11.67 12.42
C ASP A 61 6.68 -12.62 11.32
N ASP A 62 5.83 -12.99 10.37
CA ASP A 62 6.18 -13.85 9.23
C ASP A 62 7.18 -13.19 8.27
N PHE A 63 7.34 -11.87 8.39
CA PHE A 63 8.23 -11.06 7.58
C PHE A 63 9.49 -10.59 8.32
N LYS A 64 9.72 -11.03 9.56
CA LYS A 64 10.96 -10.73 10.29
C LYS A 64 12.18 -11.16 9.48
N GLY A 65 13.16 -10.26 9.37
CA GLY A 65 14.37 -10.48 8.57
C GLY A 65 14.18 -10.31 7.06
N LYS A 66 12.99 -9.90 6.60
CA LYS A 66 12.69 -9.65 5.18
C LYS A 66 12.11 -8.25 5.00
N TYR A 67 12.31 -7.69 3.82
CA TYR A 67 11.53 -6.55 3.38
C TYR A 67 10.11 -7.01 3.03
N LEU A 68 9.11 -6.25 3.48
CA LEU A 68 7.72 -6.44 3.11
C LEU A 68 7.24 -5.20 2.34
N LEU A 69 6.64 -5.42 1.17
CA LEU A 69 5.89 -4.41 0.44
C LEU A 69 4.41 -4.81 0.41
N ILE A 70 3.56 -4.06 1.10
CA ILE A 70 2.11 -4.15 0.92
C ILE A 70 1.75 -3.21 -0.23
N TYR A 71 1.12 -3.75 -1.27
CA TYR A 71 0.67 -3.03 -2.45
C TYR A 71 -0.85 -3.03 -2.49
N HIS A 72 -1.46 -1.90 -2.11
CA HIS A 72 -2.88 -1.69 -2.25
C HIS A 72 -3.21 -1.27 -3.68
N TRP A 73 -3.84 -2.16 -4.42
CA TRP A 73 -4.09 -2.04 -5.85
C TRP A 73 -5.58 -2.11 -6.14
N GLY A 74 -5.96 -1.62 -7.33
CA GLY A 74 -7.31 -1.73 -7.84
C GLY A 74 -7.38 -1.36 -9.31
N MET A 75 -8.58 -1.41 -9.89
CA MET A 75 -8.82 -1.10 -11.31
C MET A 75 -8.86 0.41 -11.55
N CYS A 76 -7.75 1.10 -11.30
CA CYS A 76 -7.58 2.53 -11.57
C CYS A 76 -6.34 2.81 -12.45
N PRO A 77 -6.30 3.94 -13.18
CA PRO A 77 -5.17 4.35 -14.00
C PRO A 77 -3.79 4.19 -13.35
N GLY A 78 -3.62 4.71 -12.13
CA GLY A 78 -2.33 4.69 -11.44
C GLY A 78 -1.85 3.29 -11.09
N SER A 79 -2.76 2.40 -10.67
CA SER A 79 -2.45 1.00 -10.39
C SER A 79 -2.08 0.26 -11.68
N MET A 80 -2.85 0.44 -12.76
CA MET A 80 -2.57 -0.20 -14.05
C MET A 80 -1.22 0.22 -14.63
N GLN A 81 -0.80 1.47 -14.39
CA GLN A 81 0.49 1.98 -14.85
C GLN A 81 1.67 1.47 -14.02
N ILE A 82 1.53 1.38 -12.70
CA ILE A 82 2.64 1.00 -11.81
C ILE A 82 2.79 -0.53 -11.67
N ASP A 83 1.73 -1.30 -11.89
CA ASP A 83 1.74 -2.76 -11.72
C ASP A 83 2.89 -3.50 -12.42
N PRO A 84 3.22 -3.19 -13.70
CA PRO A 84 4.36 -3.82 -14.37
C PRO A 84 5.68 -3.65 -13.62
N GLU A 85 5.89 -2.47 -13.00
CA GLU A 85 7.10 -2.22 -12.23
C GLU A 85 7.11 -2.98 -10.91
N VAL A 86 5.95 -3.12 -10.26
CA VAL A 86 5.81 -3.95 -9.05
C VAL A 86 6.12 -5.41 -9.37
N ARG A 87 5.58 -5.95 -10.48
CA ARG A 87 5.91 -7.29 -10.99
C ARG A 87 7.39 -7.46 -11.26
N ALA A 88 8.03 -6.48 -11.93
CA ALA A 88 9.46 -6.53 -12.21
C ALA A 88 10.30 -6.49 -10.93
N LEU A 89 9.92 -5.67 -9.95
CA LEU A 89 10.58 -5.60 -8.64
C LEU A 89 10.48 -6.94 -7.91
N TYR A 90 9.28 -7.52 -7.85
CA TYR A 90 9.04 -8.83 -7.26
C TYR A 90 9.87 -9.90 -7.96
N GLY A 91 9.81 -9.99 -9.30
CA GLY A 91 10.58 -10.98 -10.06
C GLY A 91 12.09 -10.90 -9.80
N LYS A 92 12.63 -9.72 -9.54
CA LYS A 92 14.07 -9.52 -9.26
C LYS A 92 14.49 -9.95 -7.86
N TYR A 93 13.65 -9.68 -6.85
CA TYR A 93 14.00 -9.80 -5.42
C TYR A 93 13.20 -10.83 -4.63
N ASN A 94 12.20 -11.47 -5.23
CA ASN A 94 11.53 -12.63 -4.64
C ASN A 94 12.56 -13.74 -4.39
N GLY A 95 12.47 -14.38 -3.22
CA GLY A 95 13.47 -15.34 -2.75
C GLY A 95 14.82 -14.74 -2.33
N LYS A 96 15.00 -13.41 -2.44
CA LYS A 96 16.22 -12.68 -2.03
C LYS A 96 15.98 -11.72 -0.86
N GLY A 97 14.90 -11.93 -0.12
CA GLY A 97 14.56 -11.12 1.06
C GLY A 97 13.49 -10.06 0.83
N LEU A 98 12.86 -10.00 -0.35
CA LEU A 98 11.59 -9.26 -0.55
C LEU A 98 10.40 -10.22 -0.48
N SER A 99 9.35 -9.80 0.25
CA SER A 99 7.99 -10.33 0.18
C SER A 99 7.03 -9.24 -0.25
N VAL A 100 6.05 -9.57 -1.09
CA VAL A 100 4.98 -8.68 -1.52
C VAL A 100 3.66 -9.28 -1.08
N ILE A 101 2.76 -8.45 -0.55
CA ILE A 101 1.36 -8.79 -0.32
C ILE A 101 0.52 -7.78 -1.08
N GLY A 102 -0.32 -8.27 -1.98
CA GLY A 102 -1.33 -7.44 -2.60
C GLY A 102 -2.52 -7.27 -1.66
N LEU A 103 -3.06 -6.06 -1.61
CA LEU A 103 -4.28 -5.71 -0.89
C LEU A 103 -5.23 -5.08 -1.88
N THR A 104 -6.47 -5.52 -1.93
CA THR A 104 -7.45 -5.05 -2.91
C THR A 104 -8.86 -5.08 -2.35
N GLU A 105 -9.83 -4.47 -3.01
CA GLU A 105 -11.22 -4.46 -2.54
C GLU A 105 -11.87 -5.85 -2.70
N SER A 106 -11.95 -6.33 -3.94
CA SER A 106 -12.53 -7.63 -4.29
C SER A 106 -11.97 -8.13 -5.62
N ILE A 107 -11.31 -9.28 -5.59
CA ILE A 107 -10.79 -9.94 -6.79
C ILE A 107 -11.94 -10.46 -7.64
N ASP A 108 -12.99 -11.00 -7.03
CA ASP A 108 -14.14 -11.53 -7.78
C ASP A 108 -14.92 -10.44 -8.52
N GLU A 109 -15.09 -9.26 -7.91
CA GLU A 109 -15.68 -8.12 -8.61
C GLU A 109 -14.81 -7.66 -9.79
N PHE A 110 -13.48 -7.64 -9.62
CA PHE A 110 -12.57 -7.31 -10.70
C PHE A 110 -12.52 -8.38 -11.80
N ARG A 111 -12.71 -9.66 -11.48
CA ARG A 111 -12.89 -10.73 -12.47
C ARG A 111 -14.15 -10.52 -13.28
N ASN A 112 -15.28 -10.25 -12.63
CA ASN A 112 -16.55 -9.96 -13.30
C ASN A 112 -16.43 -8.72 -14.21
N PHE A 113 -15.74 -7.68 -13.74
CA PHE A 113 -15.43 -6.52 -14.56
C PHE A 113 -14.58 -6.89 -15.79
N ALA A 114 -13.55 -7.72 -15.62
CA ALA A 114 -12.64 -8.13 -16.69
C ALA A 114 -13.33 -8.93 -17.80
N GLU A 115 -14.31 -9.77 -17.45
CA GLU A 115 -15.12 -10.51 -18.43
C GLU A 115 -15.91 -9.59 -19.37
N GLY A 116 -16.33 -8.42 -18.86
CA GLY A 116 -17.06 -7.41 -19.61
C GLY A 116 -16.21 -6.57 -20.55
N ILE A 117 -14.88 -6.67 -20.52
CA ILE A 117 -13.98 -5.87 -21.37
C ILE A 117 -13.96 -6.45 -22.79
N PRO A 118 -14.38 -5.69 -23.83
CA PRO A 118 -14.29 -6.13 -25.23
C PRO A 118 -12.85 -6.36 -25.67
N GLU A 119 -12.62 -7.34 -26.54
CA GLU A 119 -11.31 -7.54 -27.17
C GLU A 119 -10.87 -6.30 -27.96
N GLY A 120 -9.58 -5.98 -27.93
CA GLY A 120 -9.03 -4.79 -28.58
C GLY A 120 -9.34 -3.47 -27.87
N SER A 121 -9.93 -3.50 -26.67
CA SER A 121 -10.09 -2.30 -25.84
C SER A 121 -8.73 -1.75 -25.45
N SER A 122 -8.51 -0.46 -25.72
CA SER A 122 -7.33 0.29 -25.33
C SER A 122 -7.72 1.48 -24.46
N SER A 123 -6.75 2.00 -23.72
CA SER A 123 -6.89 3.24 -22.96
C SER A 123 -5.73 4.16 -23.28
N LEU A 124 -5.89 4.95 -24.34
CA LEU A 124 -4.88 5.88 -24.86
C LEU A 124 -4.49 6.95 -23.83
N SER A 125 -5.42 7.36 -22.96
CA SER A 125 -5.18 8.37 -21.92
C SER A 125 -4.18 7.92 -20.86
N ILE A 126 -3.97 6.61 -20.72
CA ILE A 126 -3.06 6.01 -19.74
C ILE A 126 -2.00 5.11 -20.39
N GLY A 127 -1.93 5.10 -21.73
CA GLY A 127 -0.91 4.39 -22.51
C GLY A 127 -1.06 2.87 -22.49
N ILE A 128 -2.29 2.35 -22.43
CA ILE A 128 -2.54 0.91 -22.42
C ILE A 128 -3.15 0.48 -23.75
N ASP A 129 -2.39 -0.29 -24.53
CA ASP A 129 -2.83 -0.76 -25.84
C ASP A 129 -3.83 -1.92 -25.75
N ASP A 130 -3.69 -2.77 -24.73
CA ASP A 130 -4.60 -3.87 -24.44
C ASP A 130 -5.04 -3.83 -22.97
N LEU A 131 -6.22 -3.25 -22.75
CA LEU A 131 -6.81 -3.09 -21.43
C LEU A 131 -7.18 -4.44 -20.83
N LYS A 132 -7.69 -5.38 -21.64
CA LYS A 132 -8.10 -6.69 -21.17
C LYS A 132 -6.90 -7.49 -20.70
N ALA A 133 -5.80 -7.47 -21.46
CA ALA A 133 -4.55 -8.09 -21.07
C ALA A 133 -4.00 -7.48 -19.77
N ARG A 134 -3.97 -6.15 -19.64
CA ARG A 134 -3.52 -5.48 -18.40
C ARG A 134 -4.34 -5.90 -17.19
N VAL A 135 -5.67 -5.86 -17.28
CA VAL A 135 -6.56 -6.27 -16.19
C VAL A 135 -6.37 -7.74 -15.84
N THR A 136 -6.25 -8.60 -16.86
CA THR A 136 -5.99 -10.04 -16.66
C THR A 136 -4.66 -10.27 -15.96
N GLU A 137 -3.60 -9.54 -16.32
CA GLU A 137 -2.31 -9.61 -15.62
C GLU A 137 -2.48 -9.23 -14.15
N MET A 138 -3.16 -8.13 -13.85
CA MET A 138 -3.38 -7.67 -12.47
C MET A 138 -4.18 -8.67 -11.63
N LEU A 139 -5.11 -9.42 -12.24
CA LEU A 139 -5.83 -10.50 -11.56
C LEU A 139 -4.98 -11.76 -11.31
N ASN A 140 -3.81 -11.84 -11.94
CA ASN A 140 -2.87 -12.96 -11.86
C ASN A 140 -1.50 -12.48 -11.36
N HIS A 141 -1.50 -11.82 -10.22
CA HIS A 141 -0.27 -11.46 -9.53
C HIS A 141 0.48 -12.72 -9.03
N PRO A 142 1.82 -12.70 -9.05
CA PRO A 142 2.66 -13.83 -8.61
C PRO A 142 2.92 -13.85 -7.09
N TRP A 143 2.28 -12.97 -6.32
CA TRP A 143 2.37 -12.88 -4.87
C TRP A 143 1.02 -13.20 -4.21
N LYS A 144 0.98 -13.24 -2.88
CA LYS A 144 -0.24 -13.52 -2.12
C LYS A 144 -1.12 -12.28 -2.04
N GLU A 145 -2.43 -12.47 -2.11
CA GLU A 145 -3.43 -11.41 -2.11
C GLU A 145 -4.28 -11.45 -0.84
N ALA A 146 -4.73 -10.28 -0.41
CA ALA A 146 -5.67 -10.06 0.67
C ALA A 146 -6.78 -9.10 0.19
N GLU A 147 -8.00 -9.28 0.68
CA GLU A 147 -9.13 -8.42 0.33
C GLU A 147 -9.57 -7.57 1.52
N THR A 148 -9.78 -6.26 1.32
CA THR A 148 -10.22 -5.33 2.38
C THR A 148 -11.66 -5.60 2.82
N GLY A 149 -12.44 -6.39 2.07
CA GLY A 149 -13.76 -6.87 2.49
C GLY A 149 -13.74 -7.73 3.76
N HIS A 150 -12.60 -8.33 4.12
CA HIS A 150 -12.42 -9.04 5.39
C HIS A 150 -12.24 -8.05 6.55
N PRO A 151 -13.00 -8.14 7.66
CA PRO A 151 -12.92 -7.19 8.77
C PRO A 151 -11.52 -7.02 9.38
N GLU A 152 -10.74 -8.09 9.46
CA GLU A 152 -9.36 -8.10 9.93
C GLU A 152 -8.40 -7.36 8.98
N ASN A 153 -8.63 -7.49 7.67
CA ASN A 153 -7.86 -6.79 6.65
C ASN A 153 -8.22 -5.31 6.62
N GLN A 154 -9.52 -4.99 6.73
CA GLN A 154 -9.99 -3.60 6.87
C GLN A 154 -9.39 -2.94 8.11
N LYS A 155 -9.38 -3.64 9.25
CA LYS A 155 -8.74 -3.13 10.47
C LYS A 155 -7.25 -2.84 10.26
N THR A 156 -6.55 -3.69 9.52
CA THR A 156 -5.15 -3.44 9.15
C THR A 156 -5.03 -2.20 8.26
N ALA A 157 -5.87 -2.07 7.24
CA ALA A 157 -5.92 -0.89 6.38
C ALA A 157 -6.18 0.40 7.19
N ASP A 158 -7.13 0.37 8.12
CA ASP A 158 -7.47 1.51 9.00
C ASP A 158 -6.32 1.87 9.97
N THR A 159 -5.64 0.85 10.48
CA THR A 159 -4.48 1.01 11.39
C THR A 159 -3.35 1.75 10.69
N PHE A 160 -3.03 1.33 9.45
CA PHE A 160 -2.00 1.96 8.63
C PHE A 160 -2.52 3.14 7.80
N MET A 161 -3.79 3.51 7.96
CA MET A 161 -4.45 4.57 7.19
C MET A 161 -4.26 4.41 5.67
N ILE A 162 -4.23 3.16 5.20
CA ILE A 162 -4.16 2.80 3.79
C ILE A 162 -5.43 3.32 3.14
N SER A 163 -5.27 4.34 2.29
CA SER A 163 -6.38 5.01 1.63
C SER A 163 -5.96 5.46 0.24
N GLY A 164 -6.87 5.28 -0.72
CA GLY A 164 -6.60 5.55 -2.12
C GLY A 164 -5.78 4.46 -2.82
N LEU A 165 -5.58 4.68 -4.12
CA LEU A 165 -4.99 3.71 -5.04
C LEU A 165 -4.08 4.42 -6.07
N PRO A 166 -2.93 3.84 -6.44
CA PRO A 166 -2.25 2.76 -5.73
C PRO A 166 -1.64 3.27 -4.42
N TYR A 167 -1.67 2.48 -3.36
CA TYR A 167 -1.00 2.80 -2.09
C TYR A 167 0.04 1.73 -1.78
N PHE A 168 1.17 2.13 -1.22
CA PHE A 168 2.27 1.26 -0.86
C PHE A 168 2.62 1.47 0.61
N LEU A 169 2.92 0.37 1.30
CA LEU A 169 3.54 0.38 2.63
C LEU A 169 4.76 -0.54 2.56
N PHE A 170 5.93 0.04 2.81
CA PHE A 170 7.21 -0.64 2.74
C PHE A 170 7.83 -0.75 4.13
N ILE A 171 8.02 -1.98 4.58
CA ILE A 171 8.52 -2.31 5.93
C ILE A 171 9.86 -3.03 5.78
N GLY A 172 10.83 -2.63 6.61
CA GLY A 172 12.17 -3.19 6.66
C GLY A 172 12.26 -4.51 7.43
N PRO A 173 13.40 -5.22 7.33
CA PRO A 173 13.66 -6.49 8.03
C PRO A 173 13.53 -6.44 9.55
N ASP A 174 13.72 -5.25 10.12
CA ASP A 174 13.61 -4.95 11.56
C ASP A 174 12.20 -4.51 11.98
N GLY A 175 11.22 -4.52 11.06
CA GLY A 175 9.86 -4.07 11.31
C GLY A 175 9.65 -2.56 11.22
N THR A 176 10.66 -1.77 10.82
CA THR A 176 10.54 -0.31 10.66
C THR A 176 9.79 0.03 9.36
N ILE A 177 8.87 0.99 9.41
CA ILE A 177 8.23 1.57 8.22
C ILE A 177 9.26 2.43 7.49
N LEU A 178 9.68 2.01 6.29
CA LEU A 178 10.69 2.69 5.49
C LEU A 178 10.09 3.69 4.50
N ALA A 179 8.89 3.38 3.98
CA ALA A 179 8.13 4.29 3.14
C ALA A 179 6.64 3.92 3.16
N LYS A 180 5.77 4.90 2.92
CA LYS A 180 4.33 4.66 2.75
C LYS A 180 3.71 5.73 1.84
N ASP A 181 2.45 5.55 1.45
CA ASP A 181 1.65 6.41 0.56
C ASP A 181 1.74 6.00 -0.91
N PHE A 182 1.76 6.92 -1.87
CA PHE A 182 1.58 6.60 -3.30
C PHE A 182 2.91 6.16 -3.97
N GLN A 183 3.03 6.37 -5.28
CA GLN A 183 4.17 5.97 -6.10
C GLN A 183 5.56 6.34 -5.54
N PRO A 184 5.80 7.50 -4.87
CA PRO A 184 7.10 7.79 -4.25
C PRO A 184 7.57 6.71 -3.26
N ALA A 185 6.65 6.08 -2.53
CA ALA A 185 6.99 5.00 -1.61
C ALA A 185 7.45 3.73 -2.34
N PHE A 186 6.82 3.40 -3.47
CA PHE A 186 7.26 2.31 -4.33
C PHE A 186 8.68 2.56 -4.87
N TYR A 187 8.97 3.76 -5.35
CA TYR A 187 10.31 4.09 -5.84
C TYR A 187 11.36 4.08 -4.72
N HIS A 188 11.01 4.53 -3.51
CA HIS A 188 11.87 4.38 -2.35
C HIS A 188 12.19 2.90 -2.05
N ALA A 189 11.19 2.02 -2.12
CA ALA A 189 11.38 0.58 -1.95
C ALA A 189 12.32 -0.01 -3.03
N LYS A 190 12.10 0.35 -4.30
CA LYS A 190 12.92 -0.06 -5.44
C LYS A 190 14.39 0.35 -5.28
N GLU A 191 14.65 1.59 -4.91
CA GLU A 191 16.00 2.09 -4.65
C GLU A 191 16.66 1.41 -3.46
N THR A 192 15.91 1.22 -2.36
CA THR A 192 16.41 0.56 -1.15
C THR A 192 16.87 -0.86 -1.47
N LEU A 193 16.02 -1.66 -2.11
CA LEU A 193 16.34 -3.03 -2.49
C LEU A 193 17.53 -3.10 -3.46
N GLN A 194 17.64 -2.15 -4.39
CA GLN A 194 18.80 -2.08 -5.28
C GLN A 194 20.11 -1.84 -4.53
N LYS A 195 20.10 -1.03 -3.46
CA LYS A 195 21.28 -0.70 -2.66
C LYS A 195 21.66 -1.81 -1.66
N THR A 196 20.66 -2.51 -1.11
CA THR A 196 20.86 -3.45 0.01
C THR A 196 20.86 -4.91 -0.40
N VAL A 197 20.03 -5.30 -1.36
CA VAL A 197 19.89 -6.70 -1.84
C VAL A 197 20.59 -6.92 -3.18
N GLY A 198 20.72 -5.87 -3.99
CA GLY A 198 21.33 -5.94 -5.33
C GLY A 198 22.86 -6.04 -5.36
N LYS A 199 23.53 -6.24 -4.22
CA LYS A 199 24.99 -6.42 -4.11
C LYS A 199 25.38 -7.89 -4.07
#